data_AF-A0A9D5ZZ32-F1
#
_entry.id   AF-A0A9D5ZZ32-F1
#
_cell.length_a   1.000
_cell.length_b   1.000
_cell.length_c   1.000
_cell.angle_alpha   90.00
_cell.angle_beta   90.00
_cell.angle_gamma   90.00
#
_symmetry.space_group_name_H-M   'P 1'
#
loop_
_entity.id
_entity.type
_entity.pdbx_description
1 polymer ?
#
loop_
_entity_poly.entity_id
_entity_poly.type
_entity_poly.pdbx_seq_one_letter_code
_entity_poly.pdbx_strand_id
1 'polypeptide(L)'
;MRQSGMLKLMLLVAAVAFVLSGCADLQYAPKHSVWYYHKELPEADNAIAKAQASGKDKECPDLFSKAAKMRDDAYDTYLECHTTEGIEMAKKATQMANVLCPVKPQPPAPEPVKPETKTKALGWKEVAKVTLVNFATNKSNIEAKYSAELKKAIEFAKLYPDTRIDVDGHTDNRGSKKLNDTLSLKRAETVAGYLEKHGISQSRINSNGYGFSKPVATNTTEVGRAKNRRVEIRMSSQVEMDSDDSAKAVKQELKKVKKVKKGKKAKKVKKAEKTEKKTEKKTEKPN
;
A
#
# COMPACT_ATOMS: atom_id res chain seq x y z
N MET A 1 -38.46 48.69 -7.34
CA MET A 1 -37.07 49.21 -7.51
C MET A 1 -36.01 48.56 -6.61
N ARG A 2 -36.34 47.77 -5.56
CA ARG A 2 -35.33 47.19 -4.64
C ARG A 2 -34.63 45.90 -5.09
N GLN A 3 -35.10 45.22 -6.14
CA GLN A 3 -34.58 43.89 -6.54
C GLN A 3 -33.38 43.95 -7.51
N SER A 4 -33.19 45.06 -8.23
CA SER A 4 -32.12 45.20 -9.23
C SER A 4 -30.75 45.52 -8.61
N GLY A 5 -30.72 46.16 -7.43
CA GLY A 5 -29.48 46.52 -6.73
C GLY A 5 -28.75 45.31 -6.13
N MET A 6 -29.47 44.37 -5.52
CA MET A 6 -28.87 43.17 -4.93
C MET A 6 -28.27 42.23 -5.98
N LEU A 7 -28.88 42.13 -7.16
CA LEU A 7 -28.36 41.28 -8.25
C LEU A 7 -27.09 41.87 -8.89
N LYS A 8 -27.03 43.21 -9.05
CA LYS A 8 -25.81 43.89 -9.51
C LYS A 8 -24.68 43.82 -8.49
N LEU A 9 -24.98 43.89 -7.19
CA LEU A 9 -23.98 43.74 -6.13
C LEU A 9 -23.46 42.30 -6.04
N MET A 10 -24.33 41.29 -6.20
CA MET A 10 -23.92 39.87 -6.23
C MET A 10 -23.09 39.52 -7.47
N LEU A 11 -23.39 40.09 -8.64
CA LEU A 11 -22.57 39.92 -9.85
C LEU A 11 -21.19 40.59 -9.73
N LEU A 12 -21.09 41.73 -9.03
CA LEU A 12 -19.81 42.41 -8.77
C LEU A 12 -18.94 41.64 -7.76
N VAL A 13 -19.53 41.08 -6.70
CA VAL A 13 -18.79 40.26 -5.73
C VAL A 13 -18.34 38.93 -6.35
N ALA A 14 -19.14 38.32 -7.22
CA ALA A 14 -18.75 37.11 -7.95
C ALA A 14 -17.62 37.36 -8.96
N ALA A 15 -17.59 38.53 -9.62
CA ALA A 15 -16.52 38.90 -10.54
C ALA A 15 -15.18 39.15 -9.83
N VAL A 16 -15.18 39.74 -8.63
CA VAL A 16 -13.96 39.96 -7.83
C VAL A 16 -13.43 38.66 -7.22
N ALA A 17 -14.31 37.72 -6.84
CA ALA A 17 -13.90 36.41 -6.33
C ALA A 17 -13.23 35.51 -7.38
N PHE A 18 -13.57 35.67 -8.66
CA PHE A 18 -13.00 34.86 -9.76
C PHE A 18 -11.57 35.28 -10.15
N VAL A 19 -11.16 36.51 -9.84
CA VAL A 19 -9.80 37.02 -10.14
C VAL A 19 -8.77 36.52 -9.13
N LEU A 20 -9.18 36.17 -7.90
CA LEU A 20 -8.28 35.73 -6.83
C LEU A 20 -7.92 34.23 -6.87
N SER A 21 -8.53 33.44 -7.74
CA SER A 21 -8.23 32.01 -7.88
C SER A 21 -7.12 31.67 -8.88
N GLY A 22 -6.52 32.66 -9.54
CA GLY A 22 -5.53 32.45 -10.61
C GLY A 22 -4.07 32.29 -10.16
N CYS A 23 -3.75 32.46 -8.87
CA CYS A 23 -2.35 32.56 -8.40
C CYS A 23 -1.92 31.43 -7.46
N ALA A 24 -2.62 30.29 -7.44
CA ALA A 24 -2.35 29.21 -6.47
C ALA A 24 -0.98 28.51 -6.63
N ASP A 25 -0.29 28.69 -7.77
CA ASP A 25 0.94 27.96 -8.10
C ASP A 25 2.19 28.84 -8.32
N LEU A 26 2.08 30.15 -8.09
CA LEU A 26 3.18 31.11 -8.24
C LEU A 26 3.76 31.52 -6.88
N GLN A 27 5.06 31.40 -6.72
CA GLN A 27 5.80 31.77 -5.52
C GLN A 27 6.83 32.87 -5.84
N TYR A 28 6.98 33.81 -4.90
CA TYR A 28 7.97 34.88 -5.02
C TYR A 28 9.38 34.30 -4.96
N ALA A 29 10.22 34.59 -5.96
CA ALA A 29 11.63 34.22 -5.94
C ALA A 29 12.49 35.47 -6.24
N PRO A 30 13.48 35.78 -5.39
CA PRO A 30 14.25 37.02 -5.50
C PRO A 30 15.41 36.95 -6.51
N LYS A 31 15.70 35.78 -7.09
CA LYS A 31 17.01 35.50 -7.72
C LYS A 31 17.19 35.96 -9.18
N HIS A 32 16.17 36.52 -9.84
CA HIS A 32 16.20 36.87 -11.28
C HIS A 32 15.15 37.95 -11.63
N SER A 33 15.10 38.41 -12.88
CA SER A 33 14.24 39.51 -13.37
C SER A 33 12.71 39.25 -13.30
N VAL A 34 12.29 38.02 -12.97
CA VAL A 34 10.88 37.62 -12.88
C VAL A 34 10.46 37.57 -11.42
N TRP A 35 9.40 38.31 -11.07
CA TRP A 35 8.93 38.45 -9.69
C TRP A 35 8.32 37.17 -9.11
N TYR A 36 7.77 36.30 -9.96
CA TYR A 36 7.06 35.08 -9.54
C TYR A 36 7.41 33.90 -10.44
N TYR A 37 7.79 32.78 -9.81
CA TYR A 37 8.06 31.51 -10.48
C TYR A 37 7.03 30.46 -10.09
N HIS A 38 6.89 29.42 -10.90
CA HIS A 38 6.24 28.20 -10.46
C HIS A 38 6.96 27.63 -9.22
N LYS A 39 6.19 27.19 -8.23
CA LYS A 39 6.68 26.73 -6.90
C LYS A 39 7.84 25.73 -6.96
N GLU A 40 7.92 24.93 -8.02
CA GLU A 40 8.94 23.90 -8.18
C GLU A 40 10.37 24.44 -8.33
N LEU A 41 10.54 25.63 -8.92
CA LEU A 41 11.85 26.23 -9.08
C LEU A 41 12.43 26.72 -7.73
N PRO A 42 11.69 27.51 -6.92
CA PRO A 42 12.09 27.83 -5.55
C PRO A 42 12.24 26.61 -4.62
N GLU A 43 11.43 25.57 -4.81
CA GLU A 43 11.58 24.30 -4.07
C GLU A 43 12.94 23.64 -4.34
N ALA A 44 13.42 23.66 -5.58
CA ALA A 44 14.73 23.16 -5.93
C ALA A 44 15.87 23.97 -5.27
N ASP A 45 15.75 25.30 -5.21
CA ASP A 45 16.68 26.14 -4.45
C ASP A 45 16.73 25.77 -2.97
N ASN A 46 15.56 25.62 -2.34
CA ASN A 46 15.45 25.26 -0.94
C ASN A 46 16.06 23.88 -0.66
N ALA A 47 15.86 22.92 -1.57
CA ALA A 47 16.44 21.58 -1.46
C ALA A 47 17.97 21.60 -1.53
N ILE A 48 18.55 22.34 -2.48
CA ILE A 48 20.00 22.51 -2.60
C ILE A 48 20.57 23.23 -1.38
N ALA A 49 19.93 24.31 -0.91
CA ALA A 49 20.34 25.04 0.27
C ALA A 49 20.32 24.16 1.54
N LYS A 50 19.28 23.33 1.70
CA LYS A 50 19.19 22.36 2.80
C LYS A 50 20.29 21.29 2.72
N ALA A 51 20.59 20.80 1.52
CA ALA A 51 21.67 19.84 1.30
C ALA A 51 23.04 20.45 1.65
N GLN A 52 23.28 21.70 1.26
CA GLN A 52 24.49 22.44 1.61
C GLN A 52 24.59 22.69 3.11
N ALA A 53 23.49 23.09 3.77
CA ALA A 53 23.43 23.25 5.21
C ALA A 53 23.71 21.93 5.97
N SER A 54 23.44 20.80 5.32
CA SER A 54 23.73 19.46 5.84
C SER A 54 25.16 18.98 5.52
N GLY A 55 26.03 19.84 4.95
CA GLY A 55 27.42 19.52 4.62
C GLY A 55 27.61 18.60 3.41
N LYS A 56 26.56 18.38 2.60
CA LYS A 56 26.60 17.46 1.44
C LYS A 56 27.50 17.94 0.31
N ASP A 57 27.72 19.26 0.23
CA ASP A 57 28.70 19.90 -0.63
C ASP A 57 30.14 19.42 -0.34
N LYS A 58 30.44 19.08 0.91
CA LYS A 58 31.74 18.54 1.33
C LYS A 58 31.82 17.02 1.27
N GLU A 59 30.72 16.33 1.58
CA GLU A 59 30.66 14.86 1.58
C GLU A 59 30.69 14.28 0.15
N CYS A 60 29.99 14.90 -0.80
CA CYS A 60 29.96 14.45 -2.19
C CYS A 60 29.91 15.64 -3.17
N PRO A 61 31.06 16.30 -3.43
CA PRO A 61 31.11 17.52 -4.23
C PRO A 61 30.59 17.32 -5.66
N ASP A 62 30.89 16.17 -6.28
CA ASP A 62 30.51 15.90 -7.67
C ASP A 62 29.00 15.77 -7.85
N LEU A 63 28.33 15.05 -6.94
CA LEU A 63 26.89 14.85 -6.99
C LEU A 63 26.14 16.12 -6.59
N PHE A 64 26.64 16.82 -5.57
CA PHE A 64 26.09 18.12 -5.18
C PHE A 64 26.17 19.13 -6.32
N SER A 65 27.33 19.23 -6.98
CA SER A 65 27.53 20.09 -8.16
C SER A 65 26.58 19.72 -9.30
N LYS A 66 26.36 18.43 -9.56
CA LYS A 66 25.41 17.98 -10.59
C LYS A 66 23.97 18.38 -10.27
N ALA A 67 23.54 18.27 -9.01
CA ALA A 67 22.21 18.68 -8.59
C ALA A 67 22.04 20.21 -8.64
N ALA A 68 23.06 20.96 -8.23
CA ALA A 68 23.07 22.42 -8.32
C ALA A 68 23.02 22.89 -9.78
N LYS A 69 23.79 22.27 -10.67
CA LYS A 69 23.74 22.55 -12.11
C LYS A 69 22.36 22.25 -12.70
N MET A 70 21.74 21.12 -12.34
CA MET A 70 20.40 20.79 -12.83
C MET A 70 19.33 21.78 -12.35
N ARG A 71 19.48 22.33 -11.15
CA ARG A 71 18.63 23.43 -10.68
C ARG A 71 18.84 24.67 -11.57
N ASP A 72 20.09 25.03 -11.87
CA ASP A 72 20.38 26.21 -12.71
C ASP A 72 19.87 26.01 -14.15
N ASP A 73 20.12 24.84 -14.76
CA ASP A 73 19.61 24.46 -16.07
C ASP A 73 18.05 24.55 -16.11
N ALA A 74 17.38 24.20 -15.01
CA ALA A 74 15.91 24.30 -14.90
C ALA A 74 15.41 25.75 -14.97
N TYR A 75 16.14 26.70 -14.36
CA TYR A 75 15.82 28.13 -14.45
C TYR A 75 16.06 28.66 -15.86
N ASP A 76 17.17 28.28 -16.49
CA ASP A 76 17.50 28.69 -17.85
C ASP A 76 16.45 28.19 -18.84
N THR A 77 16.11 26.90 -18.79
CA THR A 77 15.05 26.32 -19.64
C THR A 77 13.69 26.97 -19.38
N TYR A 78 13.37 27.30 -18.13
CA TYR A 78 12.14 28.00 -17.80
C TYR A 78 12.11 29.43 -18.39
N LEU A 79 13.23 30.15 -18.35
CA LEU A 79 13.38 31.49 -18.92
C LEU A 79 13.37 31.49 -20.46
N GLU A 80 13.80 30.39 -21.09
CA GLU A 80 13.64 30.11 -22.53
C GLU A 80 12.19 29.75 -22.91
N CYS A 81 11.23 29.94 -22.00
CA CYS A 81 9.80 29.65 -22.15
C CYS A 81 9.44 28.16 -22.26
N HIS A 82 10.39 27.25 -22.03
CA HIS A 82 10.14 25.82 -21.92
C HIS A 82 9.65 25.45 -20.51
N THR A 83 8.49 25.99 -20.13
CA THR A 83 7.95 25.96 -18.76
C THR A 83 7.77 24.55 -18.20
N THR A 84 7.19 23.62 -18.96
CA THR A 84 6.97 22.23 -18.50
C THR A 84 8.29 21.50 -18.29
N GLU A 85 9.24 21.70 -19.19
CA GLU A 85 10.56 21.06 -19.13
C GLU A 85 11.39 21.60 -17.97
N GLY A 86 11.40 22.93 -17.77
CA GLY A 86 12.01 23.57 -16.62
C GLY A 86 11.41 23.09 -15.29
N ILE A 87 10.09 22.94 -15.20
CA ILE A 87 9.42 22.39 -14.00
C ILE A 87 9.83 20.94 -13.75
N GLU A 88 9.92 20.11 -14.79
CA GLU A 88 10.38 18.72 -14.64
C GLU A 88 11.84 18.65 -14.21
N MET A 89 12.71 19.51 -14.76
CA MET A 89 14.10 19.61 -14.34
C MET A 89 14.23 20.08 -12.89
N ALA A 90 13.42 21.04 -12.45
CA ALA A 90 13.40 21.49 -11.06
C ALA A 90 12.96 20.38 -10.09
N LYS A 91 11.96 19.58 -10.46
CA LYS A 91 11.57 18.37 -9.70
C LYS A 91 12.70 17.35 -9.63
N LYS A 92 13.40 17.11 -10.74
CA LYS A 92 14.56 16.20 -10.78
C LYS A 92 15.71 16.72 -9.93
N ALA A 93 16.03 18.01 -10.00
CA ALA A 93 17.05 18.65 -9.17
C ALA A 93 16.72 18.51 -7.67
N THR A 94 15.46 18.70 -7.29
CA THR A 94 14.96 18.50 -5.92
C THR A 94 15.14 17.06 -5.46
N GLN A 95 14.78 16.08 -6.28
CA GLN A 95 14.98 14.66 -5.97
C GLN A 95 16.47 14.34 -5.82
N MET A 96 17.30 14.84 -6.73
CA MET A 96 18.75 14.65 -6.66
C MET A 96 19.31 15.25 -5.37
N ALA A 97 18.95 16.49 -5.03
CA ALA A 97 19.34 17.18 -3.80
C ALA A 97 18.97 16.40 -2.52
N ASN A 98 17.77 15.81 -2.50
CA ASN A 98 17.27 15.02 -1.38
C ASN A 98 17.95 13.65 -1.24
N VAL A 99 18.49 13.09 -2.33
CA VAL A 99 19.11 11.76 -2.40
C VAL A 99 20.64 11.86 -2.53
N LEU A 100 21.23 13.06 -2.35
CA LEU A 100 22.66 13.27 -2.49
C LEU A 100 23.47 12.38 -1.55
N CYS A 101 24.60 11.92 -2.09
CA CYS A 101 25.53 10.99 -1.48
C CYS A 101 24.85 9.63 -1.21
N PRO A 102 24.66 8.76 -2.24
CA PRO A 102 24.27 7.39 -1.99
C PRO A 102 25.32 6.77 -1.09
N VAL A 103 24.91 6.35 0.10
CA VAL A 103 25.84 5.72 1.01
C VAL A 103 26.36 4.45 0.33
N LYS A 104 27.70 4.31 0.22
CA LYS A 104 28.40 3.05 -0.11
C LYS A 104 27.61 1.89 0.50
N PRO A 105 27.21 0.86 -0.27
CA PRO A 105 26.03 0.04 0.01
C PRO A 105 25.92 -0.32 1.49
N GLN A 106 25.12 0.47 2.20
CA GLN A 106 24.70 0.16 3.55
C GLN A 106 23.53 -0.82 3.45
N PRO A 107 23.44 -1.80 4.36
CA PRO A 107 22.28 -2.69 4.45
C PRO A 107 20.98 -1.87 4.40
N PRO A 108 19.92 -2.36 3.73
CA PRO A 108 18.74 -1.57 3.43
C PRO A 108 18.19 -0.91 4.69
N ALA A 109 18.33 0.42 4.78
CA ALA A 109 17.82 1.25 5.87
C ALA A 109 16.34 1.60 5.61
N PRO A 110 15.56 1.81 6.68
CA PRO A 110 14.12 1.50 6.73
C PRO A 110 13.21 2.57 6.09
N GLU A 111 12.08 2.12 5.58
CA GLU A 111 10.96 2.91 5.03
C GLU A 111 10.47 4.02 5.99
N PRO A 112 9.86 5.12 5.46
CA PRO A 112 9.51 6.31 6.22
C PRO A 112 8.59 6.03 7.41
N VAL A 113 9.03 6.50 8.57
CA VAL A 113 8.37 6.35 9.87
C VAL A 113 7.05 7.14 9.88
N LYS A 114 5.93 6.42 9.78
CA LYS A 114 4.60 6.87 10.28
C LYS A 114 4.74 7.14 11.79
N PRO A 115 4.06 8.15 12.36
CA PRO A 115 4.48 8.82 13.59
C PRO A 115 4.76 7.81 14.71
N GLU A 116 5.98 7.91 15.26
CA GLU A 116 6.44 7.13 16.39
C GLU A 116 5.44 7.29 17.54
N THR A 117 4.59 6.28 17.70
CA THR A 117 3.84 6.11 18.93
C THR A 117 4.82 5.48 19.90
N LYS A 118 5.19 6.25 20.92
CA LYS A 118 6.09 5.89 22.02
C LYS A 118 6.00 4.40 22.35
N THR A 119 7.13 3.72 22.19
CA THR A 119 7.29 2.28 22.35
C THR A 119 6.94 1.82 23.76
N LYS A 120 5.70 1.34 23.94
CA LYS A 120 5.45 0.18 24.82
C LYS A 120 5.60 -1.07 23.96
N ALA A 121 6.21 -2.13 24.51
CA ALA A 121 6.48 -3.38 23.80
C ALA A 121 5.17 -4.09 23.39
N LEU A 122 4.65 -3.72 22.21
CA LEU A 122 3.49 -4.30 21.58
C LEU A 122 3.86 -5.66 20.94
N GLY A 123 3.36 -6.75 21.52
CA GLY A 123 3.48 -8.07 20.92
C GLY A 123 2.53 -8.24 19.73
N TRP A 124 3.03 -8.83 18.64
CA TRP A 124 2.20 -9.21 17.49
C TRP A 124 1.43 -10.49 17.81
N LYS A 125 0.10 -10.44 17.81
CA LYS A 125 -0.76 -11.62 17.99
C LYS A 125 -1.43 -11.99 16.67
N GLU A 126 -1.40 -13.27 16.32
CA GLU A 126 -2.08 -13.80 15.13
C GLU A 126 -3.60 -13.64 15.30
N VAL A 127 -4.22 -12.88 14.40
CA VAL A 127 -5.66 -12.59 14.38
C VAL A 127 -6.40 -13.35 13.29
N ALA A 128 -5.68 -13.76 12.23
CA ALA A 128 -6.22 -14.60 11.17
C ALA A 128 -5.15 -15.45 10.50
N LYS A 129 -5.55 -16.64 10.06
CA LYS A 129 -4.73 -17.56 9.27
C LYS A 129 -5.56 -18.11 8.11
N VAL A 130 -5.02 -18.01 6.90
CA VAL A 130 -5.59 -18.59 5.69
C VAL A 130 -4.56 -19.54 5.10
N THR A 131 -4.92 -20.82 4.97
CA THR A 131 -4.03 -21.82 4.38
C THR A 131 -4.47 -22.11 2.95
N LEU A 132 -3.55 -21.92 2.01
CA LEU A 132 -3.69 -22.27 0.61
C LEU A 132 -2.90 -23.56 0.38
N VAL A 133 -3.60 -24.66 0.18
CA VAL A 133 -2.98 -25.99 0.01
C VAL A 133 -3.05 -26.37 -1.44
N ASN A 134 -1.93 -26.80 -2.04
CA ASN A 134 -1.70 -27.36 -3.38
C ASN A 134 -1.22 -26.35 -4.44
N PHE A 135 0.09 -26.23 -4.55
CA PHE A 135 0.74 -25.90 -5.83
C PHE A 135 1.15 -27.22 -6.49
N ALA A 136 0.90 -27.36 -7.79
CA ALA A 136 1.42 -28.50 -8.56
C ALA A 136 2.96 -28.61 -8.40
N THR A 137 3.49 -29.82 -8.53
CA THR A 137 4.93 -30.12 -8.38
C THR A 137 5.75 -29.19 -9.27
N ASN A 138 6.79 -28.56 -8.69
CA ASN A 138 7.66 -27.56 -9.35
C ASN A 138 6.96 -26.32 -9.94
N LYS A 139 5.69 -26.06 -9.61
CA LYS A 139 4.99 -24.83 -10.02
C LYS A 139 4.83 -23.86 -8.85
N SER A 140 4.79 -22.58 -9.18
CA SER A 140 4.48 -21.47 -8.27
C SER A 140 3.20 -20.70 -8.66
N ASN A 141 2.50 -21.11 -9.71
CA ASN A 141 1.29 -20.43 -10.16
C ASN A 141 0.10 -20.69 -9.23
N ILE A 142 -0.66 -19.63 -8.93
CA ILE A 142 -1.89 -19.70 -8.14
C ILE A 142 -2.99 -20.32 -9.01
N GLU A 143 -3.54 -21.45 -8.58
CA GLU A 143 -4.69 -22.05 -9.25
C GLU A 143 -5.99 -21.28 -8.97
N ALA A 144 -6.88 -21.18 -9.97
CA ALA A 144 -8.13 -20.44 -9.88
C ALA A 144 -9.04 -20.87 -8.71
N LYS A 145 -8.92 -22.13 -8.26
CA LYS A 145 -9.67 -22.67 -7.13
C LYS A 145 -9.38 -21.98 -5.78
N TYR A 146 -8.24 -21.29 -5.65
CA TYR A 146 -7.89 -20.53 -4.43
C TYR A 146 -8.33 -19.07 -4.46
N SER A 147 -8.95 -18.62 -5.55
CA SER A 147 -9.41 -17.24 -5.71
C SER A 147 -10.37 -16.82 -4.58
N ALA A 148 -11.22 -17.72 -4.10
CA ALA A 148 -12.16 -17.46 -3.01
C ALA A 148 -11.46 -17.26 -1.66
N GLU A 149 -10.44 -18.06 -1.35
CA GLU A 149 -9.63 -17.96 -0.13
C GLU A 149 -8.77 -16.71 -0.15
N LEU A 150 -8.11 -16.42 -1.28
CA LEU A 150 -7.33 -15.20 -1.47
C LEU A 150 -8.20 -13.95 -1.36
N LYS A 151 -9.41 -13.97 -1.90
CA LYS A 151 -10.36 -12.87 -1.74
C LYS A 151 -10.72 -12.63 -0.28
N LYS A 152 -10.94 -13.69 0.52
CA LYS A 152 -11.18 -13.55 1.97
C LYS A 152 -9.98 -12.93 2.68
N ALA A 153 -8.76 -13.32 2.31
CA ALA A 153 -7.54 -12.73 2.85
C ALA A 153 -7.44 -11.24 2.49
N ILE A 154 -7.68 -10.86 1.23
CA ILE A 154 -7.68 -9.46 0.77
C ILE A 154 -8.74 -8.64 1.50
N GLU A 155 -9.97 -9.14 1.60
CA GLU A 155 -11.06 -8.44 2.32
C GLU A 155 -10.70 -8.21 3.80
N PHE A 156 -10.08 -9.19 4.45
CA PHE A 156 -9.62 -9.05 5.83
C PHE A 156 -8.48 -8.02 5.93
N ALA A 157 -7.47 -8.12 5.07
CA ALA A 157 -6.33 -7.21 5.06
C ALA A 157 -6.72 -5.75 4.76
N LYS A 158 -7.80 -5.54 4.00
CA LYS A 158 -8.41 -4.21 3.77
C LYS A 158 -9.21 -3.72 4.96
N LEU A 159 -9.90 -4.61 5.68
CA LEU A 159 -10.67 -4.24 6.86
C LEU A 159 -9.78 -3.86 8.04
N TYR A 160 -8.58 -4.46 8.13
CA TYR A 160 -7.61 -4.21 9.19
C TYR A 160 -6.29 -3.71 8.59
N PRO A 161 -6.15 -2.40 8.30
CA PRO A 161 -4.96 -1.85 7.66
C PRO A 161 -3.70 -1.92 8.55
N ASP A 162 -3.86 -2.02 9.87
CA ASP A 162 -2.75 -2.04 10.84
C ASP A 162 -2.22 -3.48 11.12
N THR A 163 -2.66 -4.48 10.35
CA THR A 163 -2.12 -5.84 10.48
C THR A 163 -0.90 -6.05 9.60
N ARG A 164 0.09 -6.74 10.16
CA ARG A 164 1.19 -7.38 9.42
C ARG A 164 0.71 -8.67 8.78
N ILE A 165 1.20 -8.98 7.58
CA ILE A 165 0.83 -10.15 6.79
C ILE A 165 2.11 -10.94 6.50
N ASP A 166 2.24 -12.13 7.07
CA ASP A 166 3.32 -13.07 6.76
C ASP A 166 2.79 -14.14 5.79
N VAL A 167 3.48 -14.32 4.66
CA VAL A 167 3.18 -15.30 3.62
C VAL A 167 4.27 -16.36 3.64
N ASP A 168 3.92 -17.54 4.11
CA ASP A 168 4.87 -18.62 4.38
C ASP A 168 4.71 -19.76 3.38
N GLY A 169 5.74 -19.97 2.56
CA GLY A 169 5.79 -21.06 1.60
C GLY A 169 6.40 -22.33 2.19
N HIS A 170 5.82 -23.48 1.82
CA HIS A 170 6.29 -24.81 2.22
C HIS A 170 6.35 -25.77 1.01
N THR A 171 7.26 -26.74 1.10
CA THR A 171 7.41 -27.83 0.13
C THR A 171 7.27 -29.20 0.80
N ASP A 172 7.22 -30.25 -0.02
CA ASP A 172 7.51 -31.60 0.44
C ASP A 172 9.03 -31.84 0.52
N ASN A 173 9.42 -33.01 1.03
CA ASN A 173 10.82 -33.37 1.26
C ASN A 173 11.54 -33.93 0.03
N ARG A 174 10.95 -33.83 -1.17
CA ARG A 174 11.57 -34.38 -2.39
C ARG A 174 12.53 -33.36 -3.01
N GLY A 175 13.69 -33.82 -3.49
CA GLY A 175 14.70 -32.96 -4.10
C GLY A 175 15.66 -32.32 -3.08
N SER A 176 16.54 -31.44 -3.56
CA SER A 176 17.58 -30.83 -2.72
C SER A 176 17.01 -29.73 -1.82
N LYS A 177 17.65 -29.51 -0.66
CA LYS A 177 17.29 -28.42 0.25
C LYS A 177 17.30 -27.05 -0.44
N LYS A 178 18.35 -26.74 -1.19
CA LYS A 178 18.49 -25.47 -1.93
C LYS A 178 17.32 -25.25 -2.90
N LEU A 179 16.89 -26.31 -3.60
CA LEU A 179 15.77 -26.23 -4.54
C LEU A 179 14.46 -25.99 -3.80
N ASN A 180 14.22 -26.69 -2.69
CA ASN A 180 13.02 -26.53 -1.88
C ASN A 180 12.91 -25.18 -1.19
N ASP A 181 14.02 -24.66 -0.67
CA ASP A 181 14.08 -23.32 -0.09
C ASP A 181 13.71 -22.27 -1.15
N THR A 182 14.34 -22.34 -2.33
CA THR A 182 14.04 -21.45 -3.46
C THR A 182 12.58 -21.57 -3.93
N LEU A 183 12.06 -22.80 -4.06
CA LEU A 183 10.69 -23.04 -4.52
C LEU A 183 9.65 -22.53 -3.51
N SER A 184 9.91 -22.73 -2.23
CA SER A 184 9.04 -22.24 -1.15
C SER A 184 8.96 -20.72 -1.14
N LEU A 185 10.09 -20.03 -1.28
CA LEU A 185 10.15 -18.57 -1.35
C LEU A 185 9.41 -18.03 -2.58
N LYS A 186 9.69 -18.58 -3.77
CA LYS A 186 9.00 -18.17 -5.02
C LYS A 186 7.48 -18.33 -4.95
N ARG A 187 6.98 -19.36 -4.26
CA ARG A 187 5.55 -19.55 -4.02
C ARG A 187 4.98 -18.48 -3.10
N ALA A 188 5.70 -18.14 -2.02
CA ALA A 188 5.32 -17.06 -1.13
C ALA A 188 5.29 -15.72 -1.86
N GLU A 189 6.33 -15.40 -2.62
CA GLU A 189 6.42 -14.18 -3.46
C GLU A 189 5.28 -14.09 -4.48
N THR A 190 4.90 -15.21 -5.11
CA THR A 190 3.78 -15.22 -6.06
C THR A 190 2.46 -14.85 -5.38
N VAL A 191 2.22 -15.35 -4.16
CA VAL A 191 1.05 -15.00 -3.37
C VAL A 191 1.13 -13.55 -2.88
N ALA A 192 2.30 -13.09 -2.43
CA ALA A 192 2.53 -11.71 -2.04
C ALA A 192 2.24 -10.72 -3.19
N GLY A 193 2.80 -10.96 -4.38
CA GLY A 193 2.54 -10.16 -5.56
C GLY A 193 1.07 -10.20 -6.00
N TYR A 194 0.35 -11.30 -5.74
CA TYR A 194 -1.09 -11.34 -5.94
C TYR A 194 -1.83 -10.42 -4.95
N LEU A 195 -1.47 -10.41 -3.67
CA LEU A 195 -2.05 -9.51 -2.67
C LEU A 195 -1.77 -8.04 -3.01
N GLU A 196 -0.55 -7.73 -3.42
CA GLU A 196 -0.11 -6.40 -3.84
C GLU A 196 -0.94 -5.87 -5.01
N LYS A 197 -1.08 -6.67 -6.09
CA LYS A 197 -1.91 -6.34 -7.26
C LYS A 197 -3.38 -6.07 -6.89
N HIS A 198 -3.85 -6.54 -5.75
CA HIS A 198 -5.22 -6.33 -5.27
C HIS A 198 -5.32 -5.20 -4.22
N GLY A 199 -4.27 -4.39 -4.07
CA GLY A 199 -4.26 -3.15 -3.29
C GLY A 199 -3.83 -3.32 -1.83
N ILE A 200 -3.04 -4.34 -1.51
CA ILE A 200 -2.39 -4.46 -0.20
C ILE A 200 -0.99 -3.87 -0.30
N SER A 201 -0.64 -2.95 0.62
CA SER A 201 0.69 -2.32 0.62
C SER A 201 1.80 -3.34 0.87
N GLN A 202 2.87 -3.27 0.07
CA GLN A 202 4.03 -4.16 0.15
C GLN A 202 4.70 -4.11 1.53
N SER A 203 4.74 -2.94 2.18
CA SER A 203 5.33 -2.76 3.52
C SER A 203 4.65 -3.60 4.61
N ARG A 204 3.43 -4.07 4.36
CA ARG A 204 2.67 -4.94 5.26
C ARG A 204 2.92 -6.43 5.02
N ILE A 205 3.51 -6.78 3.88
CA ILE A 205 3.64 -8.17 3.42
C ILE A 205 5.08 -8.63 3.60
N ASN A 206 5.25 -9.74 4.30
CA ASN A 206 6.53 -10.41 4.47
C ASN A 206 6.47 -11.81 3.86
N SER A 207 7.37 -12.14 2.95
CA SER A 207 7.39 -13.44 2.26
C SER A 207 8.50 -14.32 2.81
N ASN A 208 8.16 -15.51 3.34
CA ASN A 208 9.13 -16.44 3.89
C ASN A 208 9.08 -17.79 3.17
N GLY A 209 10.24 -18.36 2.85
CA GLY A 209 10.38 -19.72 2.34
C GLY A 209 10.93 -20.66 3.41
N TYR A 210 10.15 -21.65 3.84
CA TYR A 210 10.58 -22.63 4.84
C TYR A 210 11.07 -23.96 4.25
N GLY A 211 10.99 -24.15 2.93
CA GLY A 211 11.23 -25.44 2.30
C GLY A 211 10.40 -26.55 2.97
N PHE A 212 11.04 -27.67 3.29
CA PHE A 212 10.41 -28.81 3.99
C PHE A 212 10.62 -28.80 5.51
N SER A 213 11.15 -27.71 6.09
CA SER A 213 11.49 -27.66 7.53
C SER A 213 10.29 -27.68 8.48
N LYS A 214 9.09 -27.34 7.99
CA LYS A 214 7.84 -27.26 8.78
C LYS A 214 6.72 -28.11 8.15
N PRO A 215 6.81 -29.45 8.20
CA PRO A 215 5.78 -30.33 7.68
C PRO A 215 4.53 -30.32 8.58
N VAL A 216 3.35 -30.42 7.96
CA VAL A 216 2.05 -30.56 8.67
C VAL A 216 1.45 -31.95 8.52
N ALA A 217 2.02 -32.77 7.65
CA ALA A 217 1.67 -34.16 7.44
C ALA A 217 2.91 -35.00 7.14
N THR A 218 2.78 -36.32 7.22
CA THR A 218 3.87 -37.23 6.84
C THR A 218 4.29 -37.03 5.38
N ASN A 219 5.59 -37.03 5.11
CA ASN A 219 6.11 -36.98 3.74
C ASN A 219 6.16 -38.37 3.06
N THR A 220 5.79 -39.44 3.78
CA THR A 220 5.83 -40.81 3.25
C THR A 220 4.73 -41.06 2.22
N THR A 221 3.54 -40.47 2.41
CA THR A 221 2.39 -40.64 1.50
C THR A 221 2.25 -39.47 0.53
N GLU A 222 1.69 -39.70 -0.66
CA GLU A 222 1.44 -38.60 -1.62
C GLU A 222 0.42 -37.60 -1.07
N VAL A 223 -0.60 -38.09 -0.36
CA VAL A 223 -1.59 -37.23 0.31
C VAL A 223 -0.92 -36.31 1.33
N GLY A 224 0.03 -36.82 2.11
CA GLY A 224 0.76 -36.00 3.08
C GLY A 224 1.71 -35.00 2.42
N ARG A 225 2.41 -35.39 1.35
CA ARG A 225 3.22 -34.47 0.54
C ARG A 225 2.39 -33.34 -0.08
N ALA A 226 1.21 -33.65 -0.62
CA ALA A 226 0.28 -32.64 -1.14
C ALA A 226 -0.15 -31.63 -0.06
N LYS A 227 -0.36 -32.08 1.18
CA LYS A 227 -0.64 -31.18 2.32
C LYS A 227 0.55 -30.30 2.69
N ASN A 228 1.78 -30.81 2.55
CA ASN A 228 2.99 -30.06 2.85
C ASN A 228 3.32 -28.99 1.80
N ARG A 229 2.94 -29.22 0.53
CA ARG A 229 3.04 -28.23 -0.57
C ARG A 229 1.96 -27.15 -0.44
N ARG A 230 2.14 -26.24 0.51
CA ARG A 230 1.16 -25.21 0.89
C ARG A 230 1.82 -23.84 1.03
N VAL A 231 0.97 -22.80 0.99
CA VAL A 231 1.31 -21.45 1.41
C VAL A 231 0.34 -21.05 2.53
N GLU A 232 0.87 -20.50 3.61
CA GLU A 232 0.07 -19.97 4.71
C GLU A 232 0.15 -18.45 4.71
N ILE A 233 -1.01 -17.79 4.78
CA ILE A 233 -1.10 -16.35 4.99
C ILE A 233 -1.51 -16.14 6.45
N ARG A 234 -0.59 -15.62 7.25
CA ARG A 234 -0.81 -15.27 8.65
C ARG A 234 -0.94 -13.76 8.77
N MET A 235 -1.92 -13.30 9.54
CA MET A 235 -2.15 -11.88 9.78
C MET A 235 -2.09 -11.62 11.27
N SER A 236 -1.27 -10.67 11.66
CA SER A 236 -1.01 -10.35 13.06
C SER A 236 -1.29 -8.87 13.31
N SER A 237 -1.96 -8.55 14.42
CA SER A 237 -2.10 -7.15 14.88
C SER A 237 -1.24 -6.92 16.10
N GLN A 238 -0.83 -5.67 16.29
CA GLN A 238 -0.28 -5.24 17.55
C GLN A 238 -1.41 -5.26 18.59
N VAL A 239 -1.18 -5.91 19.73
CA VAL A 239 -2.08 -5.90 20.88
C VAL A 239 -1.26 -5.46 22.08
N GLU A 240 -1.69 -4.40 22.76
CA GLU A 240 -1.06 -3.97 24.01
C GLU A 240 -1.13 -5.15 25.00
N MET A 241 0.05 -5.63 25.40
CA MET A 241 0.23 -6.66 26.41
C MET A 241 0.12 -6.05 27.82
N ASP A 242 -0.93 -5.27 28.07
CA ASP A 242 -1.29 -4.87 29.44
C ASP A 242 -2.39 -5.83 29.95
N SER A 243 -2.17 -6.33 31.16
CA SER A 243 -2.79 -7.48 31.86
C SER A 243 -4.32 -7.62 31.73
N ASP A 244 -4.75 -8.86 31.47
CA ASP A 244 -6.08 -9.46 31.69
C ASP A 244 -7.36 -8.88 31.04
N ASP A 245 -7.41 -7.63 30.59
CA ASP A 245 -8.62 -7.06 29.98
C ASP A 245 -8.68 -7.19 28.45
N SER A 246 -7.52 -7.21 27.78
CA SER A 246 -7.42 -7.30 26.31
C SER A 246 -7.90 -8.64 25.74
N ALA A 247 -7.84 -9.73 26.51
CA ALA A 247 -8.37 -11.03 26.10
C ALA A 247 -9.91 -11.04 26.02
N LYS A 248 -10.59 -10.21 26.82
CA LYS A 248 -12.05 -10.02 26.75
C LYS A 248 -12.41 -9.17 25.54
N ALA A 249 -11.64 -8.11 25.25
CA ALA A 249 -11.85 -7.24 24.10
C ALA A 249 -11.69 -7.98 22.75
N VAL A 250 -10.63 -8.78 22.57
CA VAL A 250 -10.43 -9.57 21.34
C VAL A 250 -11.52 -10.64 21.17
N LYS A 251 -11.94 -11.30 22.26
CA LYS A 251 -13.08 -12.23 22.23
C LYS A 251 -14.39 -11.53 21.89
N GLN A 252 -14.57 -10.27 22.30
CA GLN A 252 -15.76 -9.47 22.00
C GLN A 252 -15.79 -9.04 20.53
N GLU A 253 -14.66 -8.64 19.95
CA GLU A 253 -14.54 -8.32 18.52
C GLU A 253 -14.72 -9.56 17.63
N LEU A 254 -14.15 -10.72 18.00
CA LEU A 254 -14.40 -11.99 17.31
C LEU A 254 -15.89 -12.41 17.36
N LYS A 255 -16.60 -12.11 18.46
CA LYS A 255 -18.05 -12.32 18.58
C LYS A 255 -18.85 -11.38 17.67
N LYS A 256 -18.42 -10.12 17.51
CA LYS A 256 -19.03 -9.16 16.57
C LYS A 256 -18.86 -9.61 15.13
N VAL A 257 -17.66 -10.06 14.72
CA VAL A 257 -17.40 -10.60 13.37
C VAL A 257 -18.26 -11.85 13.08
N LYS A 258 -18.44 -12.73 14.07
CA LYS A 258 -19.33 -13.90 13.94
C LYS A 258 -20.81 -13.51 13.82
N LYS A 259 -21.27 -12.47 14.54
CA LYS A 259 -22.63 -11.92 14.41
C LYS A 259 -22.88 -11.27 13.05
N VAL A 260 -21.92 -10.51 12.51
CA VAL A 260 -22.02 -9.92 11.16
C VAL A 260 -22.15 -11.01 10.07
N LYS A 261 -21.40 -12.11 10.20
CA LYS A 261 -21.53 -13.26 9.28
C LYS A 261 -22.89 -13.99 9.42
N LYS A 262 -23.44 -14.11 10.64
CA LYS A 262 -24.80 -14.65 10.86
C LYS A 262 -25.89 -13.73 10.28
N GLY A 263 -25.78 -12.40 10.46
CA GLY A 263 -26.72 -11.42 9.91
C GLY A 263 -26.72 -11.37 8.38
N LYS A 264 -25.54 -11.45 7.73
CA LYS A 264 -25.43 -11.55 6.26
C LYS A 264 -25.99 -12.88 5.72
N LYS A 265 -25.79 -14.01 6.41
CA LYS A 265 -26.44 -15.29 6.04
C LYS A 265 -27.97 -15.20 6.17
N ALA A 266 -28.50 -14.67 7.26
CA ALA A 266 -29.95 -14.52 7.47
C ALA A 266 -30.62 -13.60 6.43
N LYS A 267 -29.95 -12.51 6.04
CA LYS A 267 -30.45 -11.57 5.00
C LYS A 267 -30.41 -12.17 3.59
N LYS A 268 -29.49 -13.10 3.31
CA LYS A 268 -29.40 -13.82 2.03
C LYS A 268 -30.46 -14.93 1.91
N VAL A 269 -30.78 -15.63 3.00
CA VAL A 269 -31.84 -16.65 3.03
C VAL A 269 -33.23 -16.02 2.84
N LYS A 270 -33.54 -14.91 3.54
CA LYS A 270 -34.82 -14.19 3.36
C LYS A 270 -35.01 -13.56 1.97
N LYS A 271 -33.92 -13.31 1.22
CA LYS A 271 -34.00 -12.83 -0.17
C LYS A 271 -34.22 -13.96 -1.16
N ALA A 272 -33.72 -15.17 -0.89
CA ALA A 272 -34.00 -16.36 -1.71
C ALA A 272 -35.47 -16.80 -1.57
N GLU A 273 -35.99 -16.86 -0.33
CA GLU A 273 -37.36 -17.29 -0.06
C GLU A 273 -38.44 -16.33 -0.60
N LYS A 274 -38.13 -15.03 -0.72
CA LYS A 274 -39.03 -14.05 -1.35
C LYS A 274 -39.01 -14.09 -2.89
N THR A 275 -38.04 -14.79 -3.48
CA THR A 275 -37.92 -14.92 -4.94
C THR A 275 -38.68 -16.15 -5.44
N GLU A 276 -38.71 -17.25 -4.68
CA GLU A 276 -39.51 -18.44 -5.02
C GLU A 276 -41.03 -18.21 -4.92
N LYS A 277 -41.51 -17.44 -3.93
CA LYS A 277 -42.95 -17.08 -3.81
C LYS A 277 -43.48 -16.14 -4.90
N LYS A 278 -42.61 -15.57 -5.75
CA LYS A 278 -43.03 -14.72 -6.88
C LYS A 278 -43.13 -15.51 -8.20
N THR A 279 -42.62 -16.73 -8.24
CA THR A 279 -42.65 -17.62 -9.42
C THR A 279 -43.86 -18.56 -9.45
N GLU A 280 -44.44 -18.94 -8.31
CA GLU A 280 -45.65 -19.79 -8.29
C GLU A 280 -46.96 -19.04 -8.56
N LYS A 281 -47.00 -17.70 -8.49
CA LYS A 281 -48.23 -16.92 -8.74
C LYS A 281 -48.45 -16.53 -10.22
N LYS A 282 -47.71 -17.12 -11.17
CA LYS A 282 -47.81 -16.79 -12.60
C LYS A 282 -48.24 -17.97 -13.50
N THR A 283 -48.64 -19.10 -12.93
CA THR A 283 -49.09 -20.31 -13.66
C THR A 283 -50.53 -20.73 -13.34
N GLU A 284 -51.39 -19.80 -12.92
CA GLU A 284 -52.84 -20.00 -12.93
C GLU A 284 -53.51 -18.80 -13.61
N LYS A 285 -53.71 -18.91 -14.93
CA LYS A 285 -54.85 -18.28 -15.59
C LYS A 285 -55.28 -19.20 -16.74
N PRO A 286 -56.52 -19.70 -16.73
CA PRO A 286 -56.98 -20.75 -17.64
C PRO A 286 -57.34 -20.16 -19.00
N ASN A 287 -57.12 -20.95 -20.05
CA ASN A 287 -57.90 -20.91 -21.28
C ASN A 287 -57.93 -22.30 -21.88
#